data_AF-A0A537W6U7-F1
#
_entry.id   AF-A0A537W6U7-F1
#
_cell.length_a   1.000
_cell.length_b   1.000
_cell.length_c   1.000
_cell.angle_alpha   90.00
_cell.angle_beta   90.00
_cell.angle_gamma   90.00
#
_symmetry.space_group_name_H-M   'P 1'
#
loop_
_entity.id
_entity.type
_entity.pdbx_description
1 polymer ?
#
loop_
_entity_poly.entity_id
_entity_poly.type
_entity_poly.pdbx_seq_one_letter_code
_entity_poly.pdbx_strand_id
1 'polypeptide(L)' 'KRFKLTANGKVKARHAFTSHILEKKSPKRKRRLGKPTHLSDHDAPRVKKLLREGS' A
#
# COMPACT_ATOMS: atom_id res chain seq x y z
N LYS A 1 -4.61 8.77 -5.52
CA LYS A 1 -3.46 8.03 -6.10
C LYS A 1 -3.16 6.79 -5.25
N ARG A 2 -2.79 5.64 -5.84
CA ARG A 2 -2.62 4.34 -5.13
C ARG A 2 -1.31 4.24 -4.33
N PHE A 3 -0.28 4.95 -4.77
CA PHE A 3 1.05 4.97 -4.16
C PHE A 3 1.43 6.39 -3.78
N LYS A 4 2.17 6.56 -2.68
CA LYS A 4 2.74 7.83 -2.25
C LYS A 4 4.20 7.65 -1.88
N LEU A 5 5.06 8.56 -2.32
CA LEU A 5 6.45 8.62 -1.88
C LEU A 5 6.51 9.29 -0.50
N THR A 6 7.20 8.68 0.46
CA THR A 6 7.51 9.32 1.75
C THR A 6 8.73 10.24 1.60
N ALA A 7 8.94 11.14 2.55
CA ALA A 7 10.13 12.00 2.58
C ALA A 7 11.45 11.20 2.53
N ASN A 8 11.45 9.99 3.12
CA ASN A 8 12.61 9.10 3.16
C ASN A 8 12.76 8.24 1.88
N GLY A 9 12.00 8.53 0.81
CA GLY A 9 12.10 7.81 -0.46
C GLY A 9 11.51 6.40 -0.48
N LYS A 10 10.77 6.00 0.55
CA LYS A 10 10.02 4.72 0.57
C LYS A 10 8.65 4.90 -0.07
N VAL A 11 8.16 3.86 -0.74
CA VAL A 11 6.83 3.87 -1.35
C VAL A 11 5.81 3.33 -0.33
N LYS A 12 4.80 4.15 -0.04
CA LYS A 12 3.68 3.83 0.84
C LYS A 12 2.46 3.43 0.00
N ALA A 13 1.82 2.33 0.38
CA ALA A 13 0.63 1.77 -0.25
C ALA A 13 -0.44 1.39 0.80
N ARG A 14 -1.66 1.07 0.35
CA ARG A 14 -2.68 0.42 1.18
C ARG A 14 -2.61 -1.10 1.01
N HIS A 15 -2.94 -1.85 2.05
CA HIS A 15 -3.14 -3.29 1.91
C HIS A 15 -4.35 -3.60 1.02
N ALA A 16 -4.26 -4.73 0.31
CA ALA A 16 -5.38 -5.32 -0.40
C ALA A 16 -6.39 -5.97 0.58
N PHE A 17 -7.53 -6.43 0.04
CA PHE A 17 -8.56 -7.20 0.74
C PHE A 17 -9.40 -6.42 1.77
N THR A 18 -9.56 -5.11 1.60
CA THR A 18 -10.40 -4.27 2.47
C THR A 18 -11.80 -3.96 1.91
N SER A 19 -12.15 -4.44 0.72
CA SER A 19 -13.35 -3.97 0.02
C SER A 19 -14.62 -4.78 0.29
N HIS A 20 -14.53 -6.11 0.41
CA HIS A 20 -15.70 -6.99 0.58
C HIS A 20 -15.35 -8.23 1.45
N ILE A 21 -16.38 -8.98 1.87
CA ILE A 21 -16.30 -10.13 2.78
C ILE A 21 -15.55 -9.74 4.07
N LEU A 22 -16.00 -8.65 4.69
CA LEU A 22 -15.40 -8.13 5.92
C LEU A 22 -15.98 -8.78 7.18
N GLU A 23 -17.19 -9.32 7.08
CA GLU A 23 -17.91 -9.98 8.17
C GLU A 23 -17.15 -11.23 8.65
N LYS A 24 -16.69 -12.07 7.71
CA LYS A 24 -15.94 -13.29 8.02
C LYS A 24 -14.48 -13.03 8.44
N LYS A 25 -13.98 -11.80 8.32
CA LYS A 25 -12.61 -11.45 8.69
C LYS A 25 -12.55 -11.05 10.17
N SER A 26 -11.62 -11.64 10.92
CA SER A 26 -11.42 -11.29 12.32
C SER A 26 -11.14 -9.79 12.49
N PRO A 27 -11.59 -9.15 13.60
CA PRO A 27 -11.31 -7.74 13.88
C PRO A 27 -9.80 -7.41 13.85
N LYS A 28 -8.95 -8.33 14.33
CA LYS A 28 -7.49 -8.22 14.30
C LYS A 28 -6.97 -8.11 12.86
N ARG A 29 -7.46 -8.96 11.95
CA ARG A 29 -7.07 -8.93 10.54
C ARG A 29 -7.53 -7.64 9.87
N LYS A 30 -8.76 -7.19 10.11
CA LYS A 30 -9.28 -5.91 9.58
C LYS A 30 -8.42 -4.72 10.02
N ARG A 31 -8.06 -4.66 11.30
CA ARG A 31 -7.19 -3.60 11.85
C ARG A 31 -5.81 -3.57 11.20
N ARG A 32 -5.21 -4.73 10.97
CA ARG A 32 -3.91 -4.83 10.27
C ARG A 32 -4.03 -4.33 8.83
N LEU A 33 -5.04 -4.78 8.09
CA LEU A 33 -5.24 -4.39 6.68
C LEU A 33 -5.64 -2.91 6.52
N GLY A 34 -6.22 -2.29 7.54
CA GLY A 34 -6.55 -0.86 7.53
C GLY A 34 -5.33 0.06 7.62
N LYS A 35 -4.18 -0.44 8.10
CA LYS A 35 -2.96 0.36 8.22
C LYS A 35 -2.25 0.45 6.87
N PRO A 36 -1.64 1.60 6.55
CA PRO A 36 -0.79 1.68 5.37
C PRO A 36 0.48 0.87 5.57
N THR A 37 1.04 0.38 4.46
CA THR A 37 2.23 -0.48 4.44
C THR A 37 3.28 0.06 3.49
N HIS A 38 4.52 -0.38 3.68
CA HIS A 38 5.59 -0.14 2.74
C HIS A 38 5.58 -1.21 1.65
N LEU A 39 5.82 -0.78 0.43
CA LEU A 39 5.95 -1.69 -0.70
C LEU A 39 7.22 -2.54 -0.55
N SER A 40 7.19 -3.75 -1.10
CA SER A 40 8.37 -4.64 -1.14
C SER A 40 9.51 -3.95 -1.90
N ASP A 41 10.75 -4.30 -1.55
CA ASP A 41 11.92 -3.75 -2.23
C ASP A 41 12.00 -4.16 -3.70
N HIS A 42 11.41 -5.31 -4.06
CA HIS A 42 11.34 -5.78 -5.44
C HIS A 42 10.39 -4.94 -6.31
N ASP A 43 9.25 -4.52 -5.77
CA ASP A 43 8.24 -3.75 -6.53
C ASP A 43 8.48 -2.23 -6.49
N ALA A 44 9.25 -1.75 -5.50
CA ALA A 44 9.51 -0.33 -5.29
C ALA A 44 10.13 0.39 -6.49
N PRO A 45 11.13 -0.15 -7.23
CA PRO A 45 11.74 0.53 -8.37
C PRO A 45 10.74 0.80 -9.51
N ARG A 46 9.89 -0.18 -9.81
CA ARG A 46 8.86 -0.07 -10.86
C ARG A 46 7.86 1.02 -10.51
N VAL A 47 7.38 1.04 -9.27
CA VAL A 47 6.41 2.05 -8.82
C VAL A 47 7.04 3.44 -8.73
N LYS A 48 8.32 3.56 -8.34
CA LYS A 48 9.05 4.83 -8.35
C LYS A 48 9.17 5.41 -9.76
N LYS A 49 9.42 4.59 -10.79
CA LYS A 49 9.45 5.03 -12.19
C LYS A 49 8.09 5.60 -12.61
N LEU A 50 7.01 4.85 -12.37
CA LEU A 50 5.63 5.27 -12.67
C LEU A 50 5.19 6.55 -11.94
N LEU A 51 5.72 6.81 -10.74
CA LEU A 51 5.43 8.04 -9.99
C LEU A 51 6.24 9.26 -10.46
N ARG A 52 7.42 9.04 -11.05
CA ARG A 52 8.28 10.11 -11.60
C ARG A 52 7.87 10.55 -13.00
N GLU A 53 7.31 9.64 -13.79
CA GLU A 53 6.79 9.94 -15.14
C GLU A 53 5.44 10.68 -15.11
N GLY A 54 4.78 10.75 -13.95
CA GLY A 54 3.45 11.35 -13.76
C GLY A 54 3.43 12.59 -12.84
N SER A 55 4.57 13.28 -12.70
CA SER A 55 4.68 14.59 -12.05
C SER A 55 4.82 15.71 -13.08
#